data_AF-A0A397FRK8-F1
#
_entry.id   AF-A0A397FRK8-F1
#
_cell.length_a   1.000
_cell.length_b   1.000
_cell.length_c   1.000
_cell.angle_alpha   90.00
_cell.angle_beta   90.00
_cell.angle_gamma   90.00
#
_symmetry.space_group_name_H-M   'P 1'
#
loop_
_entity.id
_entity.type
_entity.pdbx_description
1 polymer ?
#
loop_
_entity_poly.entity_id
_entity_poly.type
_entity_poly.pdbx_seq_one_letter_code
_entity_poly.pdbx_strand_id
1 'polypeptide(L)'
;MKSKENLVRYLKQNNGYEIHRQVKSIGYRIDLAIWNNQIQQYILGIECDGEYWHGKLENIERDIYRQQLLENKGWKIIRILSRDWCRNKEQEITRIKKEINKSS
;
A
#
# COMPACT_ATOMS: atom_id res chain seq x y z
N MET A 1 2.87 -2.49 13.58
CA MET A 1 3.70 -1.35 14.01
C MET A 1 2.83 -0.10 14.09
N LYS A 2 3.08 0.80 15.05
CA LYS A 2 2.28 2.03 15.26
C LYS A 2 2.07 2.87 13.98
N SER A 3 3.00 2.77 13.02
CA SER A 3 2.93 3.45 11.71
C SER A 3 1.74 3.02 10.84
N LYS A 4 1.49 1.71 10.67
CA LYS A 4 0.35 1.20 9.86
C LYS A 4 -1.00 1.66 10.42
N GLU A 5 -1.17 1.62 11.74
CA GLU A 5 -2.40 2.06 12.41
C GLU A 5 -2.62 3.56 12.28
N ASN A 6 -1.57 4.36 12.44
CA ASN A 6 -1.63 5.81 12.23
C ASN A 6 -1.98 6.17 10.78
N LEU A 7 -1.43 5.44 9.81
CA LEU A 7 -1.75 5.61 8.40
C LEU A 7 -3.23 5.30 8.12
N VAL A 8 -3.74 4.15 8.60
CA VAL A 8 -5.16 3.78 8.44
C VAL A 8 -6.06 4.84 9.08
N ARG A 9 -5.73 5.28 10.29
CA ARG A 9 -6.50 6.32 10.99
C ARG A 9 -6.52 7.63 10.19
N TYR A 10 -5.38 8.05 9.66
CA TYR A 10 -5.29 9.27 8.84
C TYR A 10 -6.18 9.17 7.58
N LEU A 11 -6.06 8.08 6.82
CA LEU A 11 -6.81 7.89 5.57
C LEU A 11 -8.31 7.80 5.78
N LYS A 12 -8.75 7.17 6.89
CA LYS A 12 -10.17 7.10 7.24
C LYS A 12 -10.73 8.45 7.70
N GLN A 13 -10.04 9.13 8.62
CA GLN A 13 -10.59 10.32 9.29
C GLN A 13 -10.57 11.58 8.41
N ASN A 14 -9.54 11.77 7.59
CA ASN A 14 -9.38 13.03 6.84
C ASN A 14 -9.89 12.98 5.40
N ASN A 15 -10.13 11.78 4.87
CA ASN A 15 -10.42 11.61 3.45
C ASN A 15 -11.67 10.77 3.16
N GLY A 16 -12.27 10.15 4.18
CA GLY A 16 -13.47 9.31 4.01
C GLY A 16 -13.24 8.03 3.20
N TYR A 17 -11.98 7.61 3.02
CA TYR A 17 -11.68 6.39 2.28
C TYR A 17 -12.02 5.14 3.09
N GLU A 18 -12.62 4.16 2.42
CA GLU A 18 -12.78 2.82 2.95
C GLU A 18 -11.48 2.03 2.76
N ILE A 19 -10.97 1.47 3.86
CA ILE A 19 -9.68 0.79 3.90
C ILE A 19 -9.86 -0.63 4.39
N HIS A 20 -9.52 -1.60 3.55
CA HIS A 20 -9.45 -3.02 3.89
C HIS A 20 -8.03 -3.42 4.25
N ARG A 21 -7.88 -4.36 5.18
CA ARG A 21 -6.57 -4.86 5.63
C ARG A 21 -6.37 -6.29 5.14
N GLN A 22 -5.13 -6.66 4.84
CA GLN A 22 -4.73 -8.03 4.54
C GLN A 22 -5.53 -8.66 3.39
N VAL A 23 -5.79 -7.87 2.34
CA VAL A 23 -6.57 -8.25 1.18
C VAL A 23 -5.82 -9.33 0.40
N LYS A 24 -6.45 -10.50 0.23
CA LYS A 24 -5.85 -11.62 -0.50
C LYS A 24 -5.86 -11.32 -2.00
N SER A 25 -4.72 -11.56 -2.64
CA SER A 25 -4.57 -11.54 -4.09
C SER A 25 -3.50 -12.55 -4.51
N ILE A 26 -3.91 -13.59 -5.22
CA ILE A 26 -3.05 -14.58 -5.91
C ILE A 26 -1.93 -15.12 -5.01
N GLY A 27 -2.31 -15.83 -3.95
CA GLY A 27 -1.34 -16.42 -3.03
C GLY A 27 -0.63 -15.42 -2.10
N TYR A 28 -0.82 -14.11 -2.28
CA TYR A 28 -0.27 -13.06 -1.43
C TYR A 28 -1.37 -12.27 -0.70
N ARG A 29 -0.94 -11.40 0.20
CA ARG A 29 -1.79 -10.43 0.89
C ARG A 29 -1.20 -9.03 0.73
N ILE A 30 -2.05 -8.08 0.41
CA ILE A 30 -1.73 -6.66 0.41
C ILE A 30 -2.07 -6.12 1.80
N ASP A 31 -1.17 -5.38 2.41
CA ASP A 31 -1.34 -4.94 3.80
C ASP A 31 -2.61 -4.11 4.00
N LEU A 32 -2.79 -3.11 3.13
CA LEU A 32 -3.94 -2.23 3.10
C LEU A 32 -4.40 -2.05 1.65
N ALA A 33 -5.71 -1.92 1.43
CA ALA A 33 -6.26 -1.57 0.13
C ALA A 33 -7.34 -0.50 0.28
N ILE A 34 -7.32 0.48 -0.61
CA ILE A 34 -8.32 1.54 -0.70
C ILE A 34 -9.44 1.06 -1.61
N TRP A 35 -10.65 1.05 -1.04
CA TRP A 35 -11.87 0.69 -1.73
C TRP A 35 -12.62 1.95 -2.18
N ASN A 36 -13.06 1.96 -3.44
CA ASN A 36 -13.92 3.01 -3.97
C ASN A 36 -15.37 2.49 -4.06
N ASN A 37 -16.24 3.06 -3.22
CA ASN A 37 -17.66 2.70 -3.15
C ASN A 37 -18.46 3.10 -4.40
N GLN A 38 -18.03 4.09 -5.18
CA GLN A 38 -18.76 4.53 -6.37
C GLN A 38 -18.63 3.52 -7.52
N ILE A 39 -17.42 2.99 -7.73
CA ILE A 39 -17.13 2.03 -8.80
C ILE A 39 -17.05 0.58 -8.32
N GLN A 40 -17.20 0.34 -7.01
CA GLN A 40 -17.15 -0.98 -6.37
C GLN A 40 -15.85 -1.74 -6.69
N GLN A 41 -14.71 -1.05 -6.59
CA GLN A 41 -13.39 -1.62 -6.91
C GLN A 41 -12.28 -1.11 -5.97
N TYR A 42 -11.22 -1.91 -5.88
CA TYR A 42 -9.96 -1.48 -5.25
C TYR A 42 -9.17 -0.60 -6.21
N ILE A 43 -8.78 0.58 -5.74
CA ILE A 43 -8.08 1.58 -6.58
C ILE A 43 -6.59 1.71 -6.23
N LEU A 44 -6.19 1.26 -5.05
CA LEU A 44 -4.81 1.34 -4.59
C LEU A 44 -4.54 0.31 -3.49
N GLY A 45 -3.52 -0.52 -3.67
CA GLY A 45 -2.90 -1.29 -2.61
C GLY A 45 -1.74 -0.52 -1.97
N ILE A 46 -1.66 -0.57 -0.65
CA ILE A 46 -0.55 0.02 0.12
C ILE A 46 0.10 -1.10 0.91
N GLU A 47 1.41 -1.22 0.73
CA GLU A 47 2.26 -2.10 1.51
C GLU A 47 3.11 -1.26 2.44
N CYS A 48 3.15 -1.63 3.72
CA CYS A 48 4.00 -0.94 4.66
C CYS A 48 5.03 -1.89 5.25
N ASP A 49 6.26 -1.39 5.37
CA ASP A 49 7.41 -2.15 5.87
C ASP A 49 7.58 -3.51 5.17
N GLY A 50 8.00 -3.46 3.91
CA GLY A 50 8.98 -4.46 3.52
C GLY A 50 10.26 -4.06 4.25
N GLU A 51 10.80 -4.89 5.14
CA GLU A 51 12.17 -4.71 5.57
C GLU A 51 13.02 -4.70 4.30
N TYR A 52 13.41 -3.52 3.83
CA TYR A 52 14.45 -3.40 2.82
C TYR A 52 15.81 -3.63 3.50
N TRP A 53 15.91 -4.64 4.37
CA TRP A 53 17.07 -4.96 5.20
C TRP A 53 17.05 -6.45 5.57
N HIS A 54 17.51 -7.31 4.65
CA HIS A 54 18.70 -8.16 4.80
C HIS A 54 18.77 -9.35 3.80
N GLY A 55 19.63 -9.20 2.79
CA GLY A 55 20.84 -10.05 2.71
C GLY A 55 20.87 -11.23 1.74
N LYS A 56 19.74 -11.67 1.17
CA LYS A 56 19.73 -12.82 0.23
C LYS A 56 19.01 -12.49 -1.07
N LEU A 57 19.65 -12.79 -2.20
CA LEU A 57 19.14 -12.58 -3.56
C LEU A 57 17.72 -13.13 -3.74
N GLU A 58 17.44 -14.31 -3.18
CA GLU A 58 16.13 -14.98 -3.25
C GLU A 58 14.97 -14.12 -2.70
N ASN A 59 15.20 -13.33 -1.64
CA ASN A 59 14.15 -12.48 -1.06
C ASN A 59 13.81 -11.30 -1.98
N ILE A 60 14.81 -10.78 -2.70
CA ILE A 60 14.64 -9.70 -3.68
C ILE A 60 13.88 -10.23 -4.89
N GLU A 61 14.30 -11.38 -5.43
CA GLU A 61 13.63 -12.02 -6.57
C GLU A 61 12.16 -12.33 -6.25
N ARG A 62 11.87 -12.87 -5.06
CA ARG A 62 10.50 -13.10 -4.61
C ARG A 62 9.69 -11.82 -4.50
N ASP A 63 10.27 -10.73 -3.99
CA ASP A 63 9.56 -9.47 -3.85
C ASP A 63 9.30 -8.79 -5.21
N ILE A 64 10.24 -8.90 -6.15
CA ILE A 64 10.07 -8.46 -7.55
C ILE A 64 8.94 -9.26 -8.21
N TYR A 65 9.01 -10.59 -8.13
CA TYR A 65 8.01 -11.46 -8.74
C TYR A 65 6.61 -11.22 -8.15
N ARG A 66 6.53 -11.06 -6.82
CA ARG A 66 5.29 -10.71 -6.12
C ARG A 66 4.71 -9.40 -6.62
N GLN A 67 5.52 -8.36 -6.76
CA GLN A 67 5.07 -7.08 -7.28
C GLN A 67 4.56 -7.20 -8.72
N GLN A 68 5.31 -7.88 -9.61
CA GLN A 68 4.89 -8.12 -10.99
C GLN A 68 3.56 -8.88 -11.07
N LEU A 69 3.36 -9.91 -10.25
CA LEU A 69 2.10 -10.66 -10.24
C LEU A 69 0.90 -9.82 -9.80
N LEU A 70 1.07 -8.99 -8.78
CA LEU A 70 0.01 -8.09 -8.32
C LEU A 70 -0.33 -7.06 -9.40
N GLU A 71 0.67 -6.42 -9.99
CA GLU A 71 0.50 -5.43 -11.06
C GLU A 71 -0.14 -6.02 -12.31
N ASN A 72 0.29 -7.22 -12.74
CA ASN A 72 -0.31 -7.96 -13.86
C ASN A 72 -1.80 -8.28 -13.66
N LYS A 73 -2.28 -8.23 -12.41
CA LYS A 73 -3.69 -8.46 -12.06
C LYS A 73 -4.47 -7.20 -11.80
N GLY A 74 -3.91 -6.07 -12.22
CA GLY A 74 -4.54 -4.76 -12.17
C GLY A 74 -4.34 -4.03 -10.85
N TRP A 75 -3.53 -4.57 -9.93
CA TRP A 75 -3.23 -3.84 -8.71
C TRP A 75 -2.26 -2.71 -9.00
N LYS A 76 -2.65 -1.52 -8.57
CA LYS A 76 -1.72 -0.44 -8.33
C LYS A 76 -1.18 -0.55 -6.92
N ILE A 77 0.13 -0.75 -6.75
CA ILE A 77 0.75 -0.90 -5.44
C ILE A 77 1.67 0.29 -5.14
N ILE A 78 1.58 0.83 -3.93
CA ILE A 78 2.59 1.74 -3.37
C ILE A 78 3.19 1.17 -2.10
N ARG A 79 4.47 1.46 -1.88
CA ARG A 79 5.21 1.05 -0.67
C ARG A 79 5.52 2.26 0.19
N ILE A 80 5.20 2.15 1.47
CA ILE A 80 5.49 3.16 2.50
C ILE A 80 6.39 2.52 3.54
N LEU A 81 7.64 2.96 3.58
CA LEU A 81 8.58 2.54 4.61
C LEU A 81 8.28 3.32 5.88
N SER A 82 8.29 2.66 7.03
CA SER A 82 8.05 3.38 8.28
C SER A 82 9.13 4.38 8.62
N ARG A 83 10.36 4.20 8.12
CA ARG A 83 11.40 5.23 8.22
C ARG A 83 10.97 6.51 7.51
N ASP A 84 10.42 6.41 6.31
CA ASP A 84 9.97 7.56 5.52
C ASP A 84 8.71 8.17 6.12
N TRP A 85 7.78 7.34 6.59
CA TRP A 85 6.60 7.79 7.33
C TRP A 85 6.97 8.59 8.59
N CYS A 86 7.92 8.10 9.39
CA CYS A 86 8.39 8.78 10.58
C CYS A 86 9.18 10.06 10.24
N ARG A 87 9.94 10.06 9.14
CA ARG A 87 10.74 11.22 8.71
C ARG A 87 9.88 12.34 8.14
N ASN A 88 8.93 12.02 7.26
CA ASN A 88 8.09 13.00 6.58
C ASN A 88 6.72 12.42 6.19
N LYS A 89 5.82 12.30 7.18
CA LYS A 89 4.46 11.76 6.96
C LYS A 89 3.68 12.53 5.90
N GLU A 90 3.83 13.85 5.82
CA GLU A 90 3.04 14.70 4.92
C GLU A 90 3.40 14.45 3.46
N GLN A 91 4.68 14.18 3.19
CA GLN A 91 5.14 13.79 1.86
C GLN A 91 4.56 12.44 1.44
N GLU A 92 4.58 11.44 2.33
CA GLU A 92 4.00 10.12 2.02
C GLU A 92 2.49 10.21 1.82
N ILE A 93 1.79 11.00 2.62
CA ILE A 93 0.36 11.30 2.43
C ILE A 93 0.10 11.94 1.06
N THR A 94 0.91 12.93 0.67
CA THR A 94 0.78 13.61 -0.62
C THR A 94 0.97 12.62 -1.77
N ARG A 95 1.95 11.72 -1.65
CA ARG A 95 2.19 10.65 -2.61
C ARG A 95 0.99 9.69 -2.71
N ILE A 96 0.41 9.25 -1.59
CA ILE A 96 -0.80 8.42 -1.58
C ILE A 96 -1.94 9.13 -2.33
N LYS A 97 -2.24 10.38 -1.96
CA LYS A 97 -3.33 11.16 -2.57
C LYS A 97 -3.15 11.32 -4.07
N LYS A 98 -1.92 11.59 -4.52
CA LYS A 98 -1.59 11.67 -5.93
C LYS A 98 -1.87 10.35 -6.66
N GLU A 99 -1.54 9.22 -6.05
CA GLU A 99 -1.81 7.93 -6.66
C GLU A 99 -3.28 7.55 -6.67
N ILE A 100 -4.05 7.95 -5.65
CA ILE A 100 -5.52 7.80 -5.66
C ILE A 100 -6.14 8.60 -6.82
N ASN A 101 -5.77 9.88 -6.97
CA ASN A 101 -6.37 10.76 -7.97
C ASN A 101 -6.05 10.36 -9.42
N LYS A 102 -4.97 9.62 -9.66
CA LYS A 102 -4.67 9.05 -10.99
C LYS A 102 -5.53 7.82 -11.33
N SER A 103 -6.14 7.21 -10.32
CA SER A 103 -6.92 5.99 -10.43
C SER A 103 -8.43 6.25 -10.36
N SER A 104 -8.83 7.52 -10.24
CA SER A 104 -10.21 8.01 -10.29
C SER A 104 -10.59 8.53 -11.67
#